data_AF-A0A1W1BVM9-F1
#
_entry.id   AF-A0A1W1BVM9-F1
#
_cell.length_a   1.000
_cell.length_b   1.000
_cell.length_c   1.000
_cell.angle_alpha   90.00
_cell.angle_beta   90.00
_cell.angle_gamma   90.00
#
_symmetry.space_group_name_H-M   'P 1'
#
loop_
_entity.id
_entity.type
_entity.pdbx_description
1 polymer ?
#
loop_
_entity_poly.entity_id
_entity_poly.type
_entity_poly.pdbx_seq_one_letter_code
_entity_poly.pdbx_strand_id
1 'polypeptide(L)'
;MTVIKVKDFDNDLKIPPVDLKGLEDLNYLNNIEFSSLINYQADATIESINALGDIPCDVITIDAVEERSIASLMYEYELLTSLVGKFMYINTYNQPGVENGKLILKKKLQKGEEK
;
A
#
# COMPACT_ATOMS: atom_id res chain seq x y z
N MET A 1 -0.24 8.10 8.70
CA MET A 1 -0.03 7.48 7.37
C MET A 1 1.14 6.52 7.49
N THR A 2 1.03 5.32 6.92
CA THR A 2 2.17 4.38 6.83
C THR A 2 2.55 4.21 5.37
N VAL A 3 3.81 4.49 5.04
CA VAL A 3 4.36 4.35 3.70
C VAL A 3 5.20 3.07 3.65
N ILE A 4 4.96 2.24 2.64
CA ILE A 4 5.79 1.06 2.36
C ILE A 4 6.70 1.41 1.18
N LYS A 5 8.01 1.45 1.41
CA LYS A 5 9.04 1.69 0.40
C LYS A 5 9.73 0.39 0.01
N VAL A 6 10.21 0.33 -1.21
CA VAL A 6 11.07 -0.75 -1.73
C VAL A 6 12.46 -0.18 -1.95
N LYS A 7 13.47 -0.83 -1.40
CA LYS A 7 14.85 -0.39 -1.53
C LYS A 7 15.42 -0.71 -2.91
N ASP A 8 15.24 -1.94 -3.36
CA ASP A 8 15.70 -2.44 -4.67
C ASP A 8 14.53 -3.00 -5.49
N PHE A 9 14.39 -2.51 -6.71
CA PHE A 9 13.35 -2.93 -7.63
C PHE A 9 13.81 -4.04 -8.59
N ASP A 10 15.08 -4.45 -8.53
CA ASP A 10 15.72 -5.38 -9.48
C ASP A 10 15.49 -4.96 -10.93
N ASN A 11 15.56 -3.65 -11.18
CA ASN A 11 15.27 -3.05 -12.47
C ASN A 11 16.05 -1.75 -12.67
N ASP A 12 16.86 -1.72 -13.71
CA ASP A 12 17.71 -0.60 -14.12
C ASP A 12 17.15 0.19 -15.31
N LEU A 13 15.86 0.01 -15.63
CA LEU A 13 15.19 0.72 -16.72
C LEU A 13 15.35 2.24 -16.54
N LYS A 14 15.97 2.86 -17.54
CA LYS A 14 16.13 4.30 -17.61
C LYS A 14 15.03 4.92 -18.46
N ILE A 15 14.64 6.12 -18.07
CA ILE A 15 13.77 6.96 -18.89
C ILE A 15 14.53 7.30 -20.17
N PRO A 16 14.00 6.95 -21.36
CA PRO A 16 14.71 7.12 -22.60
C PRO A 16 14.89 8.62 -22.89
N PRO A 17 16.06 9.05 -23.40
CA PRO A 17 16.31 10.44 -23.74
C PRO A 17 15.63 10.80 -25.06
N VAL A 18 14.32 10.99 -25.03
CA VAL A 18 13.50 11.34 -26.18
C VAL A 18 12.87 12.72 -25.99
N ASP A 19 13.00 13.56 -27.01
CA ASP A 19 12.31 14.85 -27.05
C ASP A 19 10.88 14.64 -27.58
N LEU A 20 9.90 14.80 -26.69
CA LEU A 20 8.49 14.70 -27.05
C LEU A 20 7.89 16.09 -27.18
N LYS A 21 7.39 16.41 -28.38
CA LYS A 21 6.79 17.73 -28.67
C LYS A 21 5.59 18.00 -27.75
N GLY A 22 5.62 19.12 -27.03
CA GLY A 22 4.61 19.50 -26.04
C GLY A 22 4.84 18.91 -24.63
N LEU A 23 5.94 18.19 -24.42
CA LEU A 23 6.38 17.62 -23.14
C LEU A 23 7.86 17.89 -22.88
N GLU A 24 8.43 18.93 -23.50
CA GLU A 24 9.85 19.30 -23.39
C GLU A 24 10.27 19.57 -21.94
N ASP A 25 9.33 20.05 -21.11
CA ASP A 25 9.55 20.29 -19.68
C ASP A 25 9.86 19.01 -18.89
N LEU A 26 9.61 17.82 -19.45
CA LEU A 26 9.93 16.53 -18.81
C LEU A 26 11.34 16.04 -19.12
N ASN A 27 12.09 16.73 -19.98
CA ASN A 27 13.42 16.30 -20.42
C ASN A 27 14.45 16.17 -19.28
N TYR A 28 14.22 16.81 -18.12
CA TYR A 28 15.08 16.64 -16.93
C TYR A 28 15.01 15.22 -16.34
N LEU A 29 13.99 14.44 -16.70
CA LEU A 29 13.84 13.05 -16.27
C LEU A 29 14.67 12.08 -17.12
N ASN A 30 15.18 12.53 -18.28
CA ASN A 30 15.91 11.68 -19.21
C ASN A 30 17.15 11.05 -18.57
N ASN A 31 17.39 9.77 -18.86
CA ASN A 31 18.46 8.94 -18.32
C ASN A 31 18.42 8.68 -16.80
N ILE A 32 17.40 9.15 -16.09
CA ILE A 32 17.16 8.77 -14.70
C ILE A 32 16.61 7.34 -14.68
N GLU A 33 17.09 6.52 -13.74
CA GLU A 33 16.52 5.19 -13.49
C GLU A 33 15.11 5.33 -12.91
N PHE A 34 14.17 4.55 -13.43
CA PHE A 34 12.78 4.66 -13.03
C PHE A 34 12.57 4.30 -11.55
N SER A 35 13.36 3.35 -11.04
CA SER A 35 13.46 3.01 -9.61
C SER A 35 13.86 4.20 -8.74
N SER A 36 14.85 4.99 -9.19
CA SER A 36 15.28 6.21 -8.51
C SER A 36 14.17 7.26 -8.50
N LEU A 37 13.47 7.46 -9.62
CA LEU A 37 12.34 8.39 -9.69
C LEU A 37 11.22 8.00 -8.70
N ILE A 38 10.85 6.72 -8.64
CA ILE A 38 9.83 6.22 -7.70
C ILE A 38 10.27 6.49 -6.25
N ASN A 39 11.54 6.23 -5.91
CA ASN A 39 12.06 6.49 -4.57
C ASN A 39 12.08 7.99 -4.23
N TYR A 40 12.49 8.86 -5.14
CA TYR A 40 12.43 10.31 -4.94
C TYR A 40 11.00 10.80 -4.75
N GLN A 41 10.03 10.26 -5.49
CA GLN A 41 8.61 10.58 -5.32
C GLN A 41 8.08 10.15 -3.93
N ALA A 42 8.48 8.97 -3.46
CA ALA A 42 8.13 8.50 -2.11
C ALA A 42 8.73 9.42 -1.04
N ASP A 43 10.01 9.80 -1.16
CA ASP A 43 10.69 10.68 -0.21
C ASP A 43 10.09 12.09 -0.20
N ALA A 44 9.81 12.67 -1.36
CA ALA A 44 9.13 13.96 -1.47
C ALA A 44 7.74 13.95 -0.82
N THR A 45 7.02 12.83 -0.94
CA THR A 45 5.69 12.66 -0.31
C THR A 45 5.81 12.57 1.21
N ILE A 46 6.79 11.81 1.72
CA ILE A 46 7.07 11.70 3.16
C ILE A 46 7.46 13.06 3.75
N GLU A 47 8.33 13.81 3.06
CA GLU A 47 8.73 15.16 3.46
C GLU A 47 7.52 16.09 3.53
N SER A 48 6.66 16.06 2.50
CA SER A 48 5.43 16.85 2.45
C SER A 48 4.48 16.54 3.63
N ILE A 49 4.29 15.26 3.96
CA ILE A 49 3.46 14.85 5.11
C ILE A 49 4.07 15.32 6.42
N ASN A 50 5.37 15.12 6.60
CA ASN A 50 6.07 15.54 7.82
C ASN A 50 6.02 17.07 8.01
N ALA A 51 6.06 17.84 6.93
CA ALA A 51 5.95 19.29 6.96
C ALA A 51 4.59 19.80 7.47
N LEU A 52 3.52 19.00 7.37
CA LEU A 52 2.21 19.35 7.94
C LEU A 52 2.24 19.36 9.49
N GLY A 53 3.07 18.50 10.09
CA GLY A 53 3.32 18.47 11.53
C GLY A 53 2.18 17.91 12.40
N ASP A 54 1.01 17.61 11.83
CA ASP A 54 -0.18 17.10 12.51
C ASP A 54 -0.60 15.68 12.09
N ILE A 55 0.05 15.14 11.05
CA ILE A 55 -0.16 13.77 10.57
C ILE A 55 1.07 12.92 10.91
N PRO A 56 0.96 11.94 11.83
CA PRO A 56 2.03 10.98 12.06
C PRO A 56 2.35 10.21 10.76
N CYS A 57 3.62 10.20 10.38
CA CYS A 57 4.13 9.44 9.23
C CYS A 57 5.03 8.31 9.73
N ASP A 58 4.68 7.08 9.36
CA ASP A 58 5.48 5.88 9.59
C ASP A 58 5.99 5.34 8.25
N VAL A 59 7.21 4.82 8.23
CA VAL A 59 7.87 4.37 6.99
C VAL A 59 8.47 3.00 7.22
N ILE A 60 7.96 2.01 6.48
CA ILE A 60 8.46 0.65 6.43
C ILE A 60 9.20 0.48 5.11
N THR A 61 10.46 0.07 5.13
CA THR A 61 11.24 -0.19 3.91
C THR A 61 11.53 -1.67 3.80
N ILE A 62 11.07 -2.30 2.71
CA ILE A 62 11.41 -3.68 2.37
C ILE A 62 12.60 -3.72 1.41
N ASP A 63 13.40 -4.78 1.47
CA ASP A 63 14.61 -4.88 0.65
C ASP A 63 14.29 -4.95 -0.84
N ALA A 64 13.37 -5.82 -1.24
CA ALA A 64 12.87 -5.95 -2.61
C ALA A 64 11.45 -6.53 -2.62
N VAL A 65 10.78 -6.51 -3.78
CA VAL A 65 9.49 -7.21 -3.94
C VAL A 65 9.74 -8.69 -4.22
N GLU A 66 10.13 -9.42 -3.18
CA GLU A 66 10.44 -10.85 -3.21
C GLU A 66 9.73 -11.59 -2.08
N GLU A 67 9.68 -12.93 -2.16
CA GLU A 67 8.92 -13.78 -1.25
C GLU A 67 9.31 -13.55 0.21
N ARG A 68 10.60 -13.41 0.49
CA ARG A 68 11.09 -13.20 1.87
C ARG A 68 10.63 -11.87 2.44
N SER A 69 10.78 -10.79 1.66
CA SER A 69 10.40 -9.44 2.06
C SER A 69 8.89 -9.31 2.27
N ILE A 70 8.11 -9.85 1.34
CA ILE A 70 6.64 -9.85 1.44
C ILE A 70 6.16 -10.71 2.60
N ALA A 71 6.74 -11.91 2.81
CA ALA A 71 6.37 -12.77 3.93
C ALA A 71 6.69 -12.12 5.29
N SER A 72 7.83 -11.44 5.41
CA SER A 72 8.19 -10.69 6.61
C SER A 72 7.17 -9.58 6.89
N LEU A 73 6.82 -8.80 5.87
CA LEU A 73 5.84 -7.72 5.98
C LEU A 73 4.45 -8.24 6.37
N MET A 74 3.99 -9.33 5.75
CA MET A 74 2.71 -9.97 6.08
C MET A 74 2.68 -10.42 7.54
N TYR A 75 3.71 -11.15 7.97
CA TYR A 75 3.78 -11.68 9.34
C TYR A 75 3.83 -10.55 10.38
N GLU A 76 4.55 -9.48 10.09
CA GLU A 76 4.60 -8.29 10.94
C GLU A 76 3.23 -7.65 11.11
N TYR A 77 2.46 -7.48 10.03
CA TYR A 77 1.09 -6.96 10.10
C TYR A 77 0.10 -7.93 10.77
N GLU A 78 0.23 -9.24 10.58
CA GLU A 78 -0.59 -10.25 11.28
C GLU A 78 -0.36 -10.20 12.80
N LEU A 79 0.90 -10.12 13.21
CA LEU A 79 1.28 -10.00 14.62
C LEU A 79 0.84 -8.66 15.20
N LEU A 80 1.10 -7.56 14.50
CA LEU A 80 0.67 -6.22 14.91
C LEU A 80 -0.85 -6.15 15.08
N THR A 81 -1.61 -6.69 14.12
CA THR A 81 -3.07 -6.75 14.19
C THR A 81 -3.53 -7.52 15.43
N SER A 82 -2.90 -8.66 15.71
CA SER A 82 -3.21 -9.48 16.89
C SER A 82 -2.92 -8.74 18.20
N LEU A 83 -1.78 -8.03 18.27
CA LEU A 83 -1.38 -7.23 19.43
C LEU A 83 -2.30 -6.03 19.66
N VAL A 84 -2.62 -5.27 18.60
CA VAL A 84 -3.55 -4.13 18.65
C VAL A 84 -4.94 -4.61 19.05
N GLY A 85 -5.41 -5.71 18.50
CA GLY A 85 -6.68 -6.33 18.91
C GLY A 85 -6.74 -6.62 20.39
N LYS A 86 -5.70 -7.26 20.92
CA LYS A 86 -5.58 -7.55 22.36
C LYS A 86 -5.54 -6.27 23.19
N PHE A 87 -4.79 -5.26 22.76
CA PHE A 87 -4.70 -3.95 23.41
C PHE A 87 -6.05 -3.23 23.44
N MET A 88 -6.83 -3.34 22.37
CA MET A 88 -8.16 -2.74 22.23
C MET A 88 -9.29 -3.59 22.84
N TYR A 89 -8.98 -4.72 23.47
CA TYR A 89 -9.95 -5.69 24.02
C TYR A 89 -10.94 -6.24 22.97
N ILE A 90 -10.48 -6.37 21.71
CA ILE A 90 -11.25 -6.93 20.58
C ILE A 90 -10.74 -8.34 20.28
N ASN A 91 -11.65 -9.27 19.93
CA ASN A 91 -11.25 -10.57 19.38
C ASN A 91 -10.95 -10.43 17.88
N THR A 92 -9.67 -10.50 17.51
CA THR A 92 -9.20 -10.40 16.12
C THR A 92 -9.39 -11.68 15.31
N TYR A 93 -9.81 -12.77 15.95
CA TYR A 93 -9.97 -14.08 15.31
C TYR A 93 -11.44 -14.45 15.07
N ASN A 94 -12.36 -13.49 15.17
CA ASN A 94 -13.77 -13.70 14.82
C ASN A 94 -14.35 -12.52 14.02
N GLN A 95 -15.53 -12.72 13.43
CA GLN A 95 -16.17 -11.73 12.55
C GLN A 95 -17.71 -11.80 12.59
N PRO A 96 -18.35 -11.67 13.77
CA PRO A 96 -19.80 -11.90 13.92
C PRO A 96 -20.67 -10.98 13.03
N GLY A 97 -20.19 -9.77 12.72
CA GLY A 97 -20.95 -8.78 11.93
C GLY A 97 -21.29 -9.24 10.52
N VAL A 98 -20.53 -10.17 9.93
CA VAL A 98 -20.75 -10.60 8.53
C VAL A 98 -21.92 -11.57 8.37
N GLU A 99 -22.28 -12.30 9.44
CA GLU A 99 -23.28 -13.37 9.38
C GLU A 99 -24.70 -12.85 9.14
N ASN A 100 -25.06 -11.73 9.77
CA ASN A 100 -26.37 -11.10 9.55
C ASN A 100 -26.56 -10.67 8.09
N GLY A 101 -25.51 -10.16 7.45
CA GLY A 101 -25.52 -9.80 6.03
C GLY A 101 -25.84 -11.01 5.13
N LYS A 102 -25.20 -12.16 5.41
CA LYS A 102 -25.44 -13.42 4.70
C LYS A 102 -26.89 -13.91 4.86
N LEU A 103 -27.45 -13.82 6.07
CA LEU A 103 -28.84 -14.23 6.34
C LEU A 103 -29.86 -13.36 5.61
N ILE A 104 -29.66 -12.04 5.61
CA ILE A 104 -30.55 -11.10 4.91
C ILE A 104 -30.52 -11.37 3.40
N LEU A 105 -29.33 -11.56 2.84
CA LEU A 105 -29.17 -11.89 1.42
C LEU A 105 -29.94 -13.16 1.06
N LYS A 106 -29.76 -14.24 1.83
CA LYS A 106 -30.44 -15.51 1.61
C LYS A 106 -31.97 -15.36 1.60
N LYS A 107 -32.53 -14.62 2.57
CA LYS A 107 -33.98 -14.36 2.64
C LYS A 107 -34.50 -13.56 1.44
N LYS A 108 -33.73 -12.60 0.92
CA LYS A 108 -34.11 -11.80 -0.25
C LYS A 108 -34.17 -12.63 -1.52
N LEU A 109 -33.19 -13.51 -1.73
CA LEU A 109 -33.12 -14.37 -2.91
C LEU A 109 -34.29 -15.37 -2.93
N GLN A 110 -34.58 -16.02 -1.80
CA GLN A 110 -35.70 -16.95 -1.69
C GLN A 110 -37.07 -16.32 -1.97
N LYS A 111 -37.27 -15.05 -1.58
CA LYS A 111 -38.51 -14.30 -1.90
C LYS A 111 -38.59 -13.84 -3.36
N GLY A 112 -37.47 -13.78 -4.07
CA GLY A 112 -37.43 -13.42 -5.49
C GLY A 112 -37.79 -14.57 -6.42
N GLU A 113 -37.65 -15.82 -5.95
CA GLU A 113 -37.98 -17.05 -6.69
C GLU A 113 -39.48 -17.42 -6.63
N GLU A 114 -40.28 -16.72 -5.81
CA GLU A 114 -41.73 -16.94 -5.67
C GLU A 114 -42.59 -16.07 -6.63
N LYS A 115 -41.99 -15.48 -7.69
CA LYS A 115 -42.70 -14.76 -8.76
C LYS A 115 -42.54 -15.46 -10.09
#